data_AF-A0AAP9NM07-F1
#
_entry.id   AF-A0AAP9NM07-F1
#
_cell.length_a   1.000
_cell.length_b   1.000
_cell.length_c   1.000
_cell.angle_alpha   90.00
_cell.angle_beta   90.00
_cell.angle_gamma   90.00
#
_symmetry.space_group_name_H-M   'P 1'
#
loop_
_entity.id
_entity.type
_entity.pdbx_description
1 polymer ?
#
loop_
_entity_poly.entity_id
_entity_poly.type
_entity_poly.pdbx_seq_one_letter_code
_entity_poly.pdbx_strand_id
1 'polypeptide(L)' 'MASLSPDLDIALTQLTARLLTQEQTYAETYVMAKGQLYRTELHLCPVAPSELPYDL' A
#
# COMPACT_ATOMS: atom_id res chain seq x y z
N MET A 1 -2.14 16.94 -5.69
CA MET A 1 -1.88 15.62 -5.07
C MET A 1 -2.75 15.56 -3.83
N ALA A 2 -3.69 14.61 -3.75
CA ALA A 2 -4.52 14.46 -2.56
C ALA A 2 -3.63 13.93 -1.44
N SER A 3 -3.45 14.69 -0.36
CA SER A 3 -2.76 14.20 0.84
C SER A 3 -3.59 13.08 1.43
N LEU A 4 -3.05 11.87 1.42
CA LEU A 4 -3.63 10.75 2.16
C LEU A 4 -3.60 11.10 3.65
N SER A 5 -4.59 10.64 4.42
CA SER A 5 -4.59 10.88 5.87
C SER A 5 -3.41 10.14 6.50
N PRO A 6 -2.76 10.67 7.55
CA PRO A 6 -1.62 10.03 8.20
C PRO A 6 -1.90 8.58 8.63
N ASP A 7 -3.12 8.31 9.10
CA ASP A 7 -3.55 6.97 9.51
C ASP A 7 -3.58 5.97 8.34
N LEU A 8 -3.85 6.47 7.14
CA LEU A 8 -3.89 5.65 5.92
C LEU A 8 -2.47 5.28 5.49
N ASP A 9 -1.53 6.23 5.56
CA ASP A 9 -0.11 5.98 5.27
C ASP A 9 0.48 4.94 6.24
N ILE A 10 0.13 5.04 7.53
CA ILE A 10 0.53 4.06 8.54
C ILE A 10 -0.05 2.68 8.22
N ALA A 11 -1.35 2.59 7.93
CA ALA A 11 -2.01 1.32 7.60
C ALA A 11 -1.42 0.66 6.35
N LEU A 12 -1.17 1.43 5.29
CA LEU A 12 -0.54 0.94 4.05
C LEU A 12 0.90 0.48 4.29
N THR A 13 1.66 1.22 5.11
CA THR A 13 3.04 0.85 5.47
C THR A 13 3.07 -0.48 6.22
N GLN A 14 2.21 -0.65 7.23
CA GLN A 14 2.14 -1.89 8.00
C GLN A 14 1.71 -3.09 7.14
N LEU A 15 0.73 -2.88 6.26
CA LEU A 15 0.26 -3.90 5.32
C LEU A 15 1.37 -4.32 4.36
N THR A 16 2.11 -3.35 3.81
CA THR A 16 3.25 -3.57 2.91
C THR A 16 4.36 -4.35 3.61
N ALA A 17 4.74 -3.95 4.83
CA ALA A 17 5.76 -4.62 5.62
C ALA A 17 5.39 -6.09 5.92
N ARG A 18 4.11 -6.33 6.26
CA ARG A 18 3.60 -7.69 6.48
C ARG A 18 3.70 -8.55 5.22
N LEU A 19 3.32 -8.01 4.07
CA LEU A 19 3.38 -8.75 2.80
C LEU A 19 4.81 -9.11 2.41
N LEU A 20 5.74 -8.15 2.53
CA LEU A 20 7.16 -8.40 2.29
C LEU A 20 7.73 -9.47 3.22
N THR A 21 7.36 -9.46 4.51
CA THR A 21 7.81 -10.46 5.50
C THR A 21 7.30 -11.87 5.18
N GLN A 22 6.13 -11.98 4.56
CA GLN A 22 5.50 -13.25 4.22
C GLN A 22 5.88 -13.73 2.79
N GLU A 23 6.79 -13.03 2.11
CA GLU A 23 7.12 -13.23 0.69
C GLU A 23 5.89 -13.24 -0.23
N GLN A 24 4.84 -12.51 0.18
CA GLN A 24 3.61 -12.38 -0.59
C GLN A 24 3.62 -11.04 -1.33
N THR A 25 3.24 -11.09 -2.61
CA THR A 25 3.11 -9.89 -3.44
C THR A 25 1.66 -9.46 -3.62
N TYR A 26 0.72 -10.15 -2.98
CA TYR A 26 -0.71 -9.93 -3.13
C TYR A 26 -1.44 -10.06 -1.80
N ALA A 27 -2.40 -9.18 -1.56
CA ALA A 27 -3.39 -9.33 -0.52
C ALA A 27 -4.74 -8.78 -0.94
N GLU A 28 -5.80 -9.43 -0.48
CA GLU A 28 -7.11 -8.83 -0.42
C GLU A 28 -7.35 -8.27 0.97
N THR A 29 -7.80 -7.03 1.04
CA THR A 29 -8.13 -6.39 2.31
C THR A 29 -9.41 -5.60 2.19
N TYR A 30 -9.92 -5.15 3.33
CA TYR A 30 -11.08 -4.29 3.41
C TYR A 30 -10.64 -2.91 3.88
N VAL A 31 -11.04 -1.88 3.14
CA VAL A 31 -10.79 -0.49 3.49
C VAL A 31 -12.11 0.20 3.78
N MET A 32 -12.13 1.02 4.83
CA MET A 32 -13.29 1.85 5.14
C MET A 32 -13.09 3.24 4.53
N ALA A 33 -14.01 3.66 3.66
CA ALA A 33 -13.99 4.98 3.07
C ALA A 33 -15.40 5.57 3.08
N LYS A 34 -15.54 6.82 3.56
CA LYS A 34 -16.84 7.52 3.64
C LYS A 34 -17.94 6.69 4.34
N GLY A 35 -17.57 5.93 5.38
CA GLY A 35 -18.49 5.08 6.15
C GLY A 35 -18.93 3.79 5.46
N GLN A 36 -18.34 3.45 4.31
CA GLN A 36 -18.61 2.21 3.58
C GLN A 36 -17.37 1.32 3.58
N LEU A 37 -17.58 -0.01 3.60
CA LEU A 37 -16.52 -0.99 3.53
C LEU A 37 -16.33 -1.44 2.08
N TYR A 38 -15.11 -1.32 1.57
CA TYR A 38 -14.75 -1.74 0.22
C TYR A 38 -13.76 -2.89 0.31
N ARG A 39 -13.97 -3.94 -0.49
CA ARG A 39 -12.93 -4.94 -0.74
C ARG A 39 -11.96 -4.37 -1.77
N THR A 40 -10.68 -4.42 -1.45
CA THR A 40 -9.61 -3.96 -2.35
C THR A 40 -8.54 -5.00 -2.46
N GLU A 41 -7.96 -5.07 -3.65
CA GLU A 41 -6.80 -5.87 -3.96
C GLU A 41 -5.57 -4.98 -3.82
N LEU A 42 -4.51 -5.52 -3.21
CA LEU A 42 -3.23 -4.85 -3.08
C LEU A 42 -2.15 -5.73 -3.70
N HIS A 43 -1.37 -5.13 -4.58
CA HIS A 43 -0.26 -5.78 -5.26
C HIS A 43 1.03 -5.05 -4.94
N LEU A 44 2.04 -5.79 -4.52
CA LEU A 44 3.42 -5.30 -4.46
C LEU A 44 4.07 -5.56 -5.82
N CYS A 45 4.28 -4.49 -6.56
CA CYS A 45 4.98 -4.53 -7.84
C CYS A 45 6.42 -4.06 -7.65
N PRO A 46 7.42 -4.77 -8.19
CA PRO A 46 8.79 -4.27 -8.22
C PRO A 46 8.85 -2.99 -9.05
N VAL A 47 9.50 -1.97 -8.52
CA VAL A 47 9.74 -0.71 -9.21
C VAL A 47 11.08 -0.81 -9.95
N ALA A 48 11.11 -0.41 -11.21
CA ALA A 48 12.36 -0.45 -11.97
C ALA A 48 13.32 0.62 -11.44
N PRO A 49 14.65 0.39 -11.46
CA PRO A 49 15.62 1.38 -11.00
C PRO A 49 15.50 2.75 -11.70
N SER A 50 15.07 2.77 -12.97
CA SER A 50 14.83 3.99 -13.75
C SER A 50 13.62 4.82 -13.29
N GLU A 51 12.74 4.23 -12.49
CA GLU A 51 11.52 4.86 -11.98
C GLU A 51 11.70 5.36 -10.53
N LEU A 52 12.82 5.01 -9.89
CA LEU A 52 13.16 5.55 -8.58
C LEU A 52 13.47 7.04 -8.72
N PRO A 53 12.96 7.90 -7.81
CA PRO A 53 13.33 9.31 -7.81
C PRO A 53 14.85 9.43 -7.68
N TYR A 54 15.46 10.28 -8.53
CA TYR A 54 16.90 10.48 -8.60
C TYR A 54 17.52 11.04 -7.31
N ASP A 55 16.69 11.54 -6.39
CA ASP A 55 17.10 12.10 -5.10
C ASP A 55 16.68 11.16 -3.96
N LEU A 56 17.63 10.39 -3.45
CA LEU A 56 17.58 9.68 -2.17
C LEU A 56 18.71 10.18 -1.26
#